data_AF-A0A957L2A9-F1
#
_entry.id   AF-A0A957L2A9-F1
#
_cell.length_a   1.000
_cell.length_b   1.000
_cell.length_c   1.000
_cell.angle_alpha   90.00
_cell.angle_beta   90.00
_cell.angle_gamma   90.00
#
_symmetry.space_group_name_H-M   'P 1'
#
loop_
_entity.id
_entity.type
_entity.pdbx_description
1 polymer ?
#
loop_
_entity_poly.entity_id
_entity_poly.type
_entity_poly.pdbx_seq_one_letter_code
_entity_poly.pdbx_strand_id
1 'polypeptide(L)'
;MHTKAFPYIILLSLFWGTNIVASRFGIGEFNPYLFIVLRLSIATLFFIPFLFLTGKGLPRDRSVWAHAALSGFLGVSIPMTSFILSLQYQSSGVASIYVTAAPAIIVVVAHFFLPDEKLTRLKGLGVLLALAGSLFLV
;
A
#
# COMPACT_ATOMS: atom_id res chain seq x y z
N MET A 1 14.31 12.26 18.48
CA MET A 1 14.33 11.95 17.03
C MET A 1 14.97 10.59 16.84
N HIS A 2 14.23 9.59 16.35
CA HIS A 2 14.69 8.21 16.25
C HIS A 2 15.64 8.01 15.05
N THR A 3 16.93 8.35 15.21
CA THR A 3 17.96 8.14 14.17
C THR A 3 18.07 6.68 13.74
N LYS A 4 17.65 5.74 14.59
CA LYS A 4 17.55 4.30 14.28
C LYS A 4 16.50 3.96 13.23
N ALA A 5 15.56 4.85 12.91
CA ALA A 5 14.49 4.62 11.92
C ALA A 5 14.94 4.88 10.47
N PHE A 6 15.97 5.71 10.27
CA PHE A 6 16.49 6.06 8.93
C PHE A 6 16.84 4.86 8.04
N PRO A 7 17.60 3.84 8.51
CA PRO A 7 17.91 2.68 7.68
C PRO A 7 16.66 1.90 7.26
N TYR A 8 15.67 1.76 8.14
CA TYR A 8 14.42 1.08 7.83
C TYR A 8 13.60 1.85 6.79
N ILE A 9 13.60 3.19 6.84
CA ILE A 9 12.90 4.03 5.85
C ILE A 9 13.55 3.87 4.47
N ILE A 10 14.88 3.86 4.38
CA ILE A 10 15.59 3.70 3.11
C ILE A 10 15.31 2.31 2.51
N LEU A 11 15.43 1.25 3.31
CA LEU A 11 15.11 -0.12 2.89
C LEU A 11 13.65 -0.23 2.43
N LEU A 12 12.72 0.30 3.22
CA LEU A 12 11.29 0.29 2.88
C LEU A 12 11.05 0.99 1.55
N SER A 13 11.58 2.21 1.36
CA SER A 13 11.45 2.97 0.12
C SER A 13 12.03 2.24 -1.09
N LEU A 14 13.17 1.58 -0.93
CA LEU A 14 13.80 0.79 -2.00
C LEU A 14 12.92 -0.41 -2.39
N PHE A 15 12.43 -1.16 -1.41
CA PHE A 15 11.54 -2.29 -1.64
C PHE A 15 10.24 -1.85 -2.29
N TRP A 16 9.65 -0.74 -1.83
CA TRP A 16 8.39 -0.23 -2.34
C TRP A 16 8.50 0.32 -3.77
N GLY A 17 9.55 1.10 -4.06
CA GLY A 17 9.82 1.61 -5.40
C GLY A 17 10.08 0.49 -6.41
N THR A 18 10.91 -0.49 -6.02
CA THR A 18 11.19 -1.68 -6.85
C THR A 18 9.94 -2.52 -7.08
N ASN A 19 9.04 -2.61 -6.10
CA ASN A 19 7.79 -3.38 -6.20
C ASN A 19 6.92 -2.93 -7.36
N ILE A 20 6.80 -1.62 -7.60
CA ILE A 20 5.95 -1.08 -8.68
C ILE A 20 6.52 -1.47 -10.05
N VAL A 21 7.84 -1.35 -10.22
CA VAL A 21 8.54 -1.71 -11.47
C VAL A 21 8.47 -3.23 -11.70
N ALA A 22 8.77 -4.03 -10.67
CA ALA A 22 8.70 -5.48 -10.73
C ALA A 22 7.28 -5.99 -11.00
N SER A 23 6.26 -5.37 -10.40
CA SER A 23 4.86 -5.73 -10.64
C SER A 23 4.44 -5.43 -12.08
N ARG A 24 4.92 -4.32 -12.67
CA ARG A 24 4.69 -4.01 -14.09
C ARG A 24 5.33 -5.04 -15.01
N PHE A 25 6.54 -5.50 -14.70
CA PHE A 25 7.18 -6.56 -15.47
C PHE A 25 6.40 -7.89 -15.32
N GLY A 26 6.00 -8.23 -14.10
CA GLY A 26 5.27 -9.46 -13.80
C GLY A 26 3.91 -9.58 -14.51
N ILE A 27 3.15 -8.49 -14.65
CA ILE A 27 1.90 -8.50 -15.43
C ILE A 27 2.10 -8.60 -16.95
N GLY A 28 3.32 -8.36 -17.44
CA GLY A 28 3.65 -8.56 -18.85
C GLY A 28 3.81 -10.04 -19.21
N GLU A 29 4.20 -10.87 -18.24
CA GLU A 29 4.41 -12.31 -18.45
C GLU A 29 3.27 -13.19 -17.93
N PHE A 30 2.56 -12.73 -16.89
CA PHE A 30 1.48 -13.48 -16.25
C PHE A 30 0.14 -12.77 -16.35
N ASN A 31 -0.95 -13.55 -16.32
CA ASN A 31 -2.28 -13.00 -16.12
C ASN A 31 -2.29 -12.18 -14.80
N PRO A 32 -2.78 -10.92 -14.81
CA PRO A 32 -2.80 -10.04 -13.63
C PRO A 32 -3.44 -10.67 -12.39
N TYR A 33 -4.51 -11.45 -12.56
CA TYR A 33 -5.17 -12.15 -11.46
C TYR A 33 -4.29 -13.25 -10.87
N LEU A 34 -3.59 -14.01 -11.72
CA LEU A 34 -2.65 -15.02 -11.28
C LEU A 34 -1.47 -14.42 -10.52
N PHE A 35 -0.95 -13.28 -11.00
CA PHE A 35 0.10 -12.53 -10.31
C PHE A 35 -0.33 -12.10 -8.91
N ILE A 36 -1.55 -11.57 -8.76
CA ILE A 36 -2.12 -11.18 -7.45
C ILE A 36 -2.24 -12.39 -6.52
N VAL A 37 -2.80 -13.51 -7.01
CA VAL A 37 -2.99 -14.73 -6.21
C VAL A 37 -1.64 -15.27 -5.73
N LEU A 38 -0.64 -15.35 -6.62
CA LEU A 38 0.71 -15.78 -6.25
C LEU A 38 1.33 -14.87 -5.19
N ARG A 39 1.23 -13.55 -5.38
CA ARG A 39 1.79 -12.57 -4.45
C ARG A 39 1.15 -12.67 -3.06
N LEU A 40 -0.18 -12.80 -2.99
CA LEU A 40 -0.89 -12.97 -1.72
C LEU A 40 -0.58 -14.32 -1.07
N SER A 41 -0.51 -15.40 -1.86
CA SER A 41 -0.18 -16.74 -1.37
C SER A 41 1.22 -16.80 -0.77
N ILE A 42 2.21 -16.20 -1.45
CA ILE A 42 3.58 -16.08 -0.93
C ILE A 42 3.58 -15.26 0.36
N ALA A 43 2.91 -14.10 0.38
CA ALA A 43 2.81 -13.27 1.59
C ALA A 43 2.22 -14.07 2.76
N THR A 44 1.13 -14.80 2.56
CA THR A 44 0.52 -15.66 3.58
C THR A 44 1.47 -16.76 4.05
N LEU A 45 2.20 -17.41 3.13
CA LEU A 45 3.17 -18.45 3.46
C LEU A 45 4.31 -17.94 4.37
N PHE A 46 4.73 -16.68 4.21
CA PHE A 46 5.72 -16.06 5.09
C PHE A 46 5.14 -15.55 6.41
N PHE A 47 3.91 -15.02 6.38
CA PHE A 47 3.26 -14.47 7.57
C PHE A 47 2.82 -15.55 8.58
N ILE A 48 2.40 -16.73 8.11
CA ILE A 48 1.96 -17.81 9.00
C ILE A 48 3.10 -18.28 9.93
N PRO A 49 4.29 -18.67 9.46
CA PRO A 49 5.43 -19.00 10.32
C PRO A 49 5.83 -17.85 11.23
N PHE A 50 5.82 -16.61 10.72
CA PHE A 50 6.15 -15.43 11.51
C PHE A 50 5.21 -15.23 12.72
N LEU A 51 3.91 -15.52 12.57
CA LEU A 51 2.95 -15.49 13.68
C LEU A 51 3.25 -16.54 14.76
N PHE A 52 3.72 -17.73 14.36
CA PHE A 52 4.14 -18.76 15.30
C PHE A 52 5.46 -18.40 16.00
N LEU A 53 6.45 -17.87 15.26
CA LEU A 53 7.74 -17.44 15.80
C LEU A 53 7.62 -16.28 16.81
N THR A 54 6.62 -15.43 16.64
CA THR A 54 6.35 -14.31 17.57
C THR A 54 5.51 -14.71 18.78
N GLY A 55 5.19 -16.01 18.93
CA GLY A 55 4.41 -16.54 20.06
C GLY A 55 2.93 -16.16 20.05
N LYS A 56 2.45 -15.47 19.01
CA LYS A 56 1.04 -15.05 18.88
C LYS A 56 0.15 -16.17 18.38
N GLY A 57 0.69 -17.08 17.55
CA GLY A 57 -0.06 -18.18 16.95
C GLY A 57 -1.22 -17.70 16.07
N LEU A 58 -2.06 -18.64 15.63
CA LEU A 58 -3.27 -18.32 14.87
C LEU A 58 -4.42 -17.95 15.83
N PRO A 59 -5.25 -16.95 15.49
CA PRO A 59 -6.42 -16.60 16.29
C PRO A 59 -7.38 -17.80 16.40
N ARG A 60 -7.90 -18.05 17.60
CA ARG A 60 -8.91 -19.10 17.83
C ARG A 60 -10.35 -18.61 17.61
N ASP A 61 -10.56 -17.30 17.69
CA ASP A 61 -11.88 -16.69 17.57
C ASP A 61 -12.28 -16.47 16.10
N ARG A 62 -13.45 -16.99 15.73
CA ARG A 62 -14.04 -16.83 14.39
C ARG A 62 -14.36 -15.36 14.06
N SER A 63 -14.67 -14.54 15.07
CA SER A 63 -14.90 -13.11 14.88
C SER A 63 -13.62 -12.42 14.37
N VAL A 64 -12.46 -12.77 14.92
CA VAL A 64 -11.17 -12.23 14.46
C VAL A 64 -10.89 -12.63 13.02
N TRP A 65 -11.21 -13.88 12.64
CA TRP A 65 -11.09 -14.33 11.25
C TRP A 65 -12.03 -13.57 10.30
N ALA A 66 -13.27 -13.29 10.71
CA ALA A 66 -14.20 -12.51 9.91
C ALA A 66 -13.72 -11.06 9.70
N HIS A 67 -13.25 -10.40 10.76
CA HIS A 67 -12.69 -9.05 10.66
C HIS A 67 -11.40 -9.03 9.83
N ALA A 68 -10.54 -10.04 9.97
CA ALA A 68 -9.32 -10.17 9.19
C ALA A 68 -9.62 -10.42 7.71
N ALA A 69 -10.60 -11.27 7.40
CA ALA A 69 -11.05 -11.53 6.03
C ALA A 69 -11.65 -10.27 5.40
N LEU A 70 -12.51 -9.56 6.12
CA LEU A 70 -13.11 -8.31 5.65
C LEU A 70 -12.06 -7.23 5.43
N SER A 71 -11.15 -7.04 6.38
CA SER A 71 -10.05 -6.07 6.29
C SER A 71 -9.05 -6.42 5.18
N GLY A 72 -8.70 -7.70 5.03
CA GLY A 72 -7.84 -8.16 3.94
C GLY A 72 -8.51 -8.03 2.57
N PHE A 73 -9.82 -8.25 2.48
CA PHE A 73 -10.56 -8.11 1.25
C PHE A 73 -10.70 -6.63 0.83
N LEU A 74 -11.18 -5.78 1.73
CA LEU A 74 -11.42 -4.36 1.48
C LEU A 74 -10.13 -3.54 1.43
N GLY A 75 -9.18 -3.82 2.33
CA GLY A 75 -7.97 -3.03 2.52
C GLY A 75 -6.79 -3.48 1.66
N VAL A 76 -6.74 -4.74 1.23
CA VAL A 76 -5.63 -5.27 0.43
C VAL A 76 -6.10 -5.75 -0.93
N SER A 77 -7.06 -6.68 -0.98
CA SER A 77 -7.40 -7.38 -2.22
C SER A 77 -8.01 -6.44 -3.26
N ILE A 78 -9.01 -5.63 -2.89
CA ILE A 78 -9.62 -4.67 -3.81
C ILE A 78 -8.61 -3.60 -4.27
N PRO A 79 -7.92 -2.86 -3.38
CA PRO A 79 -6.99 -1.82 -3.80
C PRO A 79 -5.84 -2.36 -4.65
N MET A 80 -5.27 -3.52 -4.26
CA MET A 80 -4.17 -4.14 -4.99
C MET A 80 -4.60 -4.64 -6.37
N THR A 81 -5.79 -5.23 -6.48
CA THR A 81 -6.33 -5.66 -7.77
C THR A 81 -6.56 -4.47 -8.68
N SER A 82 -7.22 -3.42 -8.18
CA SER A 82 -7.44 -2.18 -8.94
C SER A 82 -6.14 -1.54 -9.40
N PHE A 83 -5.11 -1.50 -8.55
CA PHE A 83 -3.79 -0.95 -8.88
C PHE A 83 -3.07 -1.79 -9.94
N ILE A 84 -3.07 -3.11 -9.81
CA ILE A 84 -2.42 -4.00 -10.77
C ILE A 84 -3.14 -3.96 -12.12
N LEU A 85 -4.47 -3.87 -12.12
CA LEU A 85 -5.24 -3.68 -13.35
C LEU A 85 -4.95 -2.32 -14.00
N SER A 86 -4.79 -1.25 -13.22
CA SER A 86 -4.46 0.07 -13.79
C SER A 86 -3.10 0.10 -14.47
N LEU A 87 -2.14 -0.73 -14.01
CA LEU A 87 -0.83 -0.87 -14.65
C LEU A 87 -0.88 -1.47 -16.07
N GLN A 88 -1.97 -2.17 -16.43
CA GLN A 88 -2.16 -2.64 -17.81
C GLN A 88 -2.48 -1.50 -18.79
N TYR A 89 -3.14 -0.45 -18.30
CA TYR A 89 -3.59 0.67 -19.13
C TYR A 89 -2.65 1.88 -19.06
N GLN A 90 -1.83 1.99 -18.02
CA GLN A 90 -0.99 3.17 -17.75
C GLN A 90 0.45 2.78 -17.45
N SER A 91 1.41 3.67 -17.69
CA SER A 91 2.83 3.42 -17.37
C SER A 91 3.10 3.42 -15.85
N SER A 92 4.19 2.78 -15.41
CA SER A 92 4.61 2.82 -13.99
C SER A 92 4.87 4.23 -13.49
N GLY A 93 5.33 5.14 -14.37
CA GLY A 93 5.52 6.56 -14.04
C GLY A 93 4.19 7.23 -13.67
N VAL A 94 3.17 7.08 -14.51
CA VAL A 94 1.84 7.66 -14.24
C VAL A 94 1.19 7.02 -13.01
N ALA A 95 1.33 5.70 -12.84
CA ALA A 95 0.82 5.01 -11.66
C ALA A 95 1.46 5.51 -10.35
N SER A 96 2.77 5.82 -10.37
CA SER A 96 3.46 6.40 -9.21
C SER A 96 2.90 7.78 -8.84
N ILE A 97 2.54 8.62 -9.82
CA ILE A 97 1.90 9.92 -9.56
C ILE A 97 0.58 9.72 -8.81
N TYR A 98 -0.27 8.77 -9.23
CA TYR A 98 -1.52 8.47 -8.54
C TYR A 98 -1.31 8.01 -7.10
N VAL A 99 -0.27 7.19 -6.86
CA VAL A 99 0.07 6.77 -5.51
C VAL A 99 0.57 7.94 -4.67
N THR A 100 1.31 8.89 -5.23
CA THR A 100 1.73 10.11 -4.52
C THR A 100 0.60 11.11 -4.32
N ALA A 101 -0.45 11.06 -5.14
CA ALA A 101 -1.67 11.84 -4.95
C ALA A 101 -2.64 11.21 -3.93
N ALA A 102 -2.51 9.92 -3.63
CA ALA A 102 -3.37 9.23 -2.68
C ALA A 102 -3.39 9.89 -1.28
N PRO A 103 -2.27 10.31 -0.67
CA PRO A 103 -2.27 11.05 0.61
C PRO A 103 -3.08 12.34 0.55
N ALA A 104 -3.09 13.04 -0.59
CA ALA A 104 -3.88 14.26 -0.77
C ALA A 104 -5.37 13.96 -0.67
N ILE A 105 -5.82 12.91 -1.38
CA ILE A 105 -7.20 12.43 -1.36
C ILE A 105 -7.57 11.94 0.03
N ILE A 106 -6.69 11.15 0.68
CA ILE A 106 -6.90 10.64 2.04
C ILE A 106 -7.09 11.78 3.03
N VAL A 107 -6.27 12.83 2.97
CA VAL A 107 -6.36 13.98 3.87
C VAL A 107 -7.67 14.76 3.67
N VAL A 108 -8.15 14.89 2.43
CA VAL A 108 -9.45 15.52 2.14
C VAL A 108 -10.59 14.65 2.64
N VAL A 109 -10.59 13.35 2.36
CA VAL A 109 -11.64 12.43 2.81
C VAL A 109 -11.65 12.30 4.33
N ALA A 110 -10.49 12.19 4.97
CA ALA A 110 -10.36 12.13 6.42
C ALA A 110 -10.93 13.38 7.09
N HIS A 111 -10.79 14.56 6.49
CA HIS A 111 -11.39 15.78 7.01
C HIS A 111 -12.93 15.71 7.12
N PHE A 112 -13.58 15.02 6.17
CA PHE A 112 -15.04 14.88 6.16
C PHE A 112 -15.54 13.69 6.99
N PHE A 113 -14.79 12.59 7.03
CA PHE A 113 -15.24 11.34 7.65
C PHE A 113 -14.69 11.08 9.06
N LEU A 114 -13.55 11.66 9.43
CA LEU A 114 -12.95 11.47 10.75
C LEU A 114 -13.09 12.76 11.58
N PRO A 115 -13.81 12.72 12.73
CA PRO A 115 -14.03 13.89 13.58
C PRO A 115 -12.75 14.57 14.07
N ASP A 116 -11.69 13.77 14.27
CA ASP A 116 -10.41 14.20 14.87
C ASP A 116 -9.32 14.53 13.84
N GLU A 117 -9.53 14.23 12.56
CA GLU A 117 -8.55 14.42 11.47
C GLU A 117 -8.89 15.66 10.62
N LYS A 118 -9.09 16.81 11.27
CA LYS A 118 -9.42 18.06 10.54
C LYS A 118 -8.25 18.56 9.69
N LEU A 119 -8.58 19.15 8.54
CA LEU A 119 -7.63 19.77 7.62
C LEU A 119 -7.01 21.01 8.28
N THR A 120 -5.76 20.91 8.73
CA THR A 120 -5.01 22.06 9.24
C THR A 120 -4.21 22.72 8.12
N ARG A 121 -3.88 24.01 8.26
CA ARG A 121 -3.04 24.74 7.27
C ARG A 121 -1.71 24.02 6.97
N LEU A 122 -1.12 23.40 7.99
CA LEU A 122 0.10 22.58 7.87
C LEU A 122 -0.12 21.30 7.05
N LYS A 123 -1.24 20.58 7.26
CA LYS A 123 -1.59 19.40 6.44
C LYS A 123 -1.83 19.79 4.97
N GLY A 124 -2.54 20.89 4.74
CA GLY A 124 -2.77 21.43 3.39
C GLY A 124 -1.48 21.81 2.66
N LEU A 125 -0.57 22.53 3.33
CA LEU A 125 0.74 22.88 2.78
C LEU A 125 1.60 21.64 2.49
N GLY A 126 1.60 20.65 3.38
CA GLY A 126 2.31 19.38 3.18
C GLY A 126 1.79 18.58 1.99
N VAL A 127 0.47 18.54 1.79
CA VAL A 127 -0.16 17.92 0.62
C VAL A 127 0.24 18.64 -0.68
N LEU A 128 0.19 19.98 -0.70
CA LEU A 128 0.60 20.77 -1.87
C LEU A 128 2.08 20.56 -2.20
N LEU A 129 2.95 20.54 -1.19
CA LEU A 129 4.38 20.23 -1.35
C LEU A 129 4.62 18.81 -1.88
N ALA A 130 3.88 17.81 -1.39
CA ALA A 130 3.98 16.43 -1.87
C ALA A 130 3.53 16.30 -3.34
N LEU A 131 2.42 16.95 -3.71
CA LEU A 131 1.93 17.00 -5.09
C LEU A 131 2.91 17.73 -6.00
N ALA A 132 3.42 18.89 -5.59
CA ALA A 132 4.44 19.63 -6.33
C ALA A 132 5.71 18.78 -6.54
N GLY A 133 6.20 18.12 -5.49
CA GLY A 133 7.35 17.21 -5.58
C GLY A 133 7.14 16.06 -6.55
N SER A 134 5.93 15.49 -6.63
CA SER A 134 5.60 14.42 -7.58
C SER A 134 5.62 14.88 -9.04
N LEU A 135 5.25 16.13 -9.32
CA LEU A 135 5.30 16.70 -10.67
C LEU A 135 6.73 16.90 -11.16
N PHE A 136 7.68 17.15 -10.26
CA PHE A 136 9.12 17.25 -10.59
C PHE A 136 9.82 15.90 -10.71
N LEU A 137 9.22 14.82 -10.22
CA LEU A 137 9.78 13.45 -10.25
C LEU A 137 9.60 12.74 -11.59
N VAL A 138 8.77 13.30 -12.48
CA VAL A 138 8.40 12.78 -13.80
C VAL A 138 9.14 13.55 -14.88
#